data_AF-A0A432SM31-F1
#
_entry.id   AF-A0A432SM31-F1
#
_cell.length_a   1.000
_cell.length_b   1.000
_cell.length_c   1.000
_cell.angle_alpha   90.00
_cell.angle_beta   90.00
_cell.angle_gamma   90.00
#
_symmetry.space_group_name_H-M   'P 1'
#
loop_
_entity.id
_entity.type
_entity.pdbx_description
1 polymer ?
#
loop_
_entity_poly.entity_id
_entity_poly.type
_entity_poly.pdbx_seq_one_letter_code
_entity_poly.pdbx_strand_id
1 'polypeptide(L)'
;SSYDYVVLLQPTSPLRQAHHIDAAIEQLHRHGADAVVSVCEMEHSPLWSNTLPENESMEGFLDAALCHRRAQDLPTYYRLNGAIYICKIERLLQEKRVIIPNNIVAFKMSREASVDIDDALDFEFAAYLLQRSAGT
;
A
#
# COMPACT_ATOMS: atom_id res chain seq x y z
N SER A 1 -23.85 -12.75 17.87
CA SER A 1 -22.39 -12.65 17.89
C SER A 1 -21.99 -11.25 17.49
N SER A 2 -21.09 -10.61 18.24
CA SER A 2 -20.43 -9.36 17.84
C SER A 2 -19.09 -9.69 17.17
N TYR A 3 -18.65 -8.82 16.26
CA TYR A 3 -17.31 -8.88 15.68
C TYR A 3 -16.44 -7.79 16.32
N ASP A 4 -15.15 -8.05 16.48
CA ASP A 4 -14.20 -7.10 17.08
C ASP A 4 -13.53 -6.20 16.02
N TYR A 5 -13.40 -6.72 14.80
CA TYR A 5 -12.68 -6.08 13.70
C TYR A 5 -13.53 -6.02 12.44
N VAL A 6 -13.30 -4.98 11.64
CA VAL A 6 -13.69 -4.91 10.23
C VAL A 6 -12.45 -5.16 9.38
N VAL A 7 -12.62 -5.97 8.34
CA VAL A 7 -11.60 -6.23 7.31
C VAL A 7 -12.15 -5.74 5.98
N LEU A 8 -11.57 -4.66 5.45
CA LEU A 8 -11.90 -4.11 4.13
C LEU A 8 -10.88 -4.63 3.11
N LEU A 9 -11.39 -5.33 2.09
CA LEU A 9 -10.62 -5.92 1.01
C LEU A 9 -11.12 -5.34 -0.32
N GLN A 10 -10.29 -4.56 -1.00
CA GLN A 10 -10.70 -3.98 -2.28
C GLN A 10 -10.64 -5.03 -3.40
N PRO A 11 -11.62 -5.04 -4.32
CA PRO A 11 -11.65 -6.01 -5.43
C PRO A 11 -10.61 -5.71 -6.52
N THR A 12 -10.05 -4.51 -6.54
CA THR A 12 -9.02 -4.06 -7.48
C THR A 12 -7.64 -4.66 -7.20
N SER A 13 -7.47 -5.41 -6.10
CA SER A 13 -6.22 -6.10 -5.73
C SER A 13 -6.34 -7.63 -5.90
N PRO A 14 -6.44 -8.17 -7.13
CA PRO A 14 -6.75 -9.59 -7.38
C PRO A 14 -5.63 -10.55 -6.98
N LEU A 15 -4.39 -10.07 -6.86
CA LEU A 15 -3.23 -10.89 -6.49
C LEU A 15 -3.11 -11.11 -4.97
N ARG A 16 -3.95 -10.44 -4.16
CA ARG A 16 -4.06 -10.70 -2.72
C ARG A 16 -4.63 -12.10 -2.47
N GLN A 17 -3.76 -12.98 -2.00
CA GLN A 17 -4.10 -14.32 -1.51
C GLN A 17 -4.59 -14.36 -0.05
N ALA A 18 -5.21 -15.48 0.35
CA ALA A 18 -5.70 -15.71 1.72
C ALA A 18 -4.60 -15.57 2.78
N HIS A 19 -3.42 -16.12 2.53
CA HIS A 19 -2.30 -16.06 3.49
C HIS A 19 -1.85 -14.62 3.81
N HIS A 20 -2.07 -13.65 2.91
CA HIS A 20 -1.80 -12.24 3.20
C HIS A 20 -2.76 -11.69 4.25
N ILE A 21 -4.04 -12.09 4.19
CA ILE A 21 -5.04 -11.67 5.18
C ILE A 21 -4.69 -12.28 6.54
N ASP A 22 -4.39 -13.58 6.57
CA ASP A 22 -4.02 -14.29 7.81
C ASP A 22 -2.78 -13.65 8.45
N ALA A 23 -1.73 -13.42 7.67
CA ALA A 23 -0.50 -12.78 8.15
C ALA A 23 -0.73 -11.33 8.63
N ALA A 24 -1.61 -10.57 7.98
CA ALA A 24 -1.97 -9.23 8.43
C ALA A 24 -2.72 -9.24 9.77
N ILE A 25 -3.62 -10.20 9.98
CA ILE A 25 -4.33 -10.41 11.26
C ILE A 25 -3.35 -10.82 12.36
N GLU A 26 -2.45 -11.76 12.08
CA GLU A 26 -1.40 -12.16 13.03
C GLU A 26 -0.50 -10.99 13.40
N GLN A 27 -0.14 -10.15 12.42
CA GLN A 27 0.66 -8.96 12.67
C GLN A 27 -0.05 -7.96 13.58
N LEU A 28 -1.36 -7.75 13.38
CA LEU A 28 -2.18 -6.89 14.24
C LEU A 28 -2.07 -7.35 15.70
N HIS A 29 -2.29 -8.65 15.95
CA HIS A 29 -2.23 -9.22 17.29
C HIS A 29 -0.83 -9.15 17.89
N ARG A 30 0.21 -9.47 17.11
CA ARG A 30 1.62 -9.44 17.55
C ARG A 30 2.03 -8.05 18.04
N HIS A 31 1.53 -7.00 17.41
CA HIS A 31 1.86 -5.62 17.78
C HIS A 31 0.90 -5.04 18.83
N GLY A 32 -0.17 -5.74 19.19
CA GLY A 32 -1.26 -5.15 20.01
C GLY A 32 -1.91 -3.93 19.32
N ALA A 33 -1.88 -3.89 17.99
CA ALA A 33 -2.34 -2.76 17.22
C ALA A 33 -3.87 -2.72 17.15
N ASP A 34 -4.42 -1.53 16.93
CA ASP A 34 -5.85 -1.33 16.70
C ASP A 34 -6.22 -1.43 15.21
N ALA A 35 -5.23 -1.25 14.34
CA ALA A 35 -5.41 -1.36 12.90
C ALA A 35 -4.14 -1.83 12.18
N VAL A 36 -4.35 -2.44 11.01
CA VAL A 36 -3.31 -2.81 10.04
C VAL A 36 -3.70 -2.30 8.67
N VAL A 37 -2.73 -1.77 7.94
CA VAL A 37 -2.92 -1.34 6.54
C VAL A 37 -1.81 -1.94 5.69
N SER A 38 -2.16 -2.57 4.57
CA SER A 38 -1.17 -3.11 3.67
C SER A 38 -0.49 -2.03 2.83
N VAL A 39 0.82 -2.22 2.65
CA VAL A 39 1.68 -1.31 1.91
C VAL A 39 2.64 -2.08 1.02
N CYS A 40 3.12 -1.41 -0.02
CA CYS A 40 4.20 -1.88 -0.88
C CYS A 40 5.31 -0.83 -0.94
N GLU A 41 6.55 -1.27 -1.08
CA GLU A 41 7.66 -0.36 -1.36
C GLU A 41 7.40 0.40 -2.67
N MET A 42 7.67 1.70 -2.68
CA MET A 42 7.51 2.53 -3.86
C MET A 42 8.57 2.22 -4.91
N GLU A 43 8.12 2.12 -6.15
CA GLU A 43 8.94 1.87 -7.32
C GLU A 43 9.86 3.06 -7.63
N HIS A 44 9.32 4.26 -7.46
CA HIS A 44 10.00 5.53 -7.61
C HIS A 44 9.84 6.32 -6.31
N SER A 45 10.95 6.82 -5.76
CA SER A 45 10.89 7.62 -4.53
C SER A 45 10.00 8.84 -4.75
N PRO A 46 9.09 9.17 -3.81
CA PRO A 46 8.27 10.37 -3.90
C PRO A 46 9.13 11.64 -3.84
N LEU A 47 10.36 11.55 -3.33
CA LEU A 47 11.35 12.63 -3.36
C LEU A 47 11.79 12.99 -4.79
N TRP A 48 11.50 12.15 -5.79
CA TRP A 48 11.78 12.39 -7.21
C TRP A 48 10.53 12.72 -8.02
N SER A 49 9.45 13.08 -7.33
CA SER A 49 8.19 13.46 -7.95
C SER A 49 7.74 14.85 -7.47
N ASN A 50 7.11 15.60 -8.36
CA ASN A 50 6.49 16.88 -8.05
C ASN A 50 5.40 17.17 -9.09
N THR A 51 4.63 18.25 -8.89
CA THR A 51 3.66 18.72 -9.88
C THR A 51 4.34 19.54 -10.97
N LEU A 52 3.77 19.52 -12.18
CA LEU A 52 4.16 20.42 -13.25
C LEU A 52 3.22 21.64 -13.27
N PRO A 53 3.75 22.87 -13.33
CA PRO A 53 2.94 24.04 -13.66
C PRO A 53 2.41 23.96 -15.09
N GLU A 54 1.42 24.79 -15.43
CA GLU A 54 0.80 24.83 -16.78
C GLU A 54 1.80 25.08 -17.91
N ASN A 55 2.91 25.77 -17.62
CA ASN A 55 3.97 26.05 -18.58
C ASN A 55 5.03 24.93 -18.67
N GLU A 56 4.79 23.78 -18.01
CA GLU A 56 5.66 22.59 -18.01
C GLU A 56 7.09 22.85 -17.51
N SER A 57 7.31 23.96 -16.78
CA SER A 57 8.64 24.30 -16.26
C SER A 57 9.13 23.28 -15.23
N MET A 58 10.41 22.90 -15.36
CA MET A 58 11.13 22.06 -14.41
C MET A 58 11.92 22.88 -13.36
N GLU A 59 11.80 24.21 -13.39
CA GLU A 59 12.49 25.08 -12.43
C GLU A 59 12.02 24.75 -10.99
N GLY A 60 12.98 24.41 -10.13
CA GLY A 60 12.69 24.02 -8.75
C GLY A 60 11.91 22.71 -8.59
N PHE A 61 11.83 21.87 -9.63
CA PHE A 61 11.05 20.63 -9.61
C PHE A 61 11.50 19.67 -8.49
N LEU A 62 12.81 19.60 -8.22
CA LEU A 62 13.37 18.84 -7.10
C LEU A 62 14.12 19.77 -6.15
N ASP A 63 14.18 19.39 -4.87
CA ASP A 63 15.10 19.99 -3.91
C ASP A 63 16.54 19.79 -4.39
N ALA A 64 17.32 20.87 -4.47
CA ALA A 64 18.72 20.84 -4.86
C ALA A 64 19.55 19.88 -4.00
N ALA A 65 19.19 19.68 -2.73
CA ALA A 65 19.83 18.73 -1.84
C ALA A 65 19.65 17.25 -2.26
N LEU A 66 18.65 16.96 -3.11
CA LEU A 66 18.38 15.63 -3.65
C LEU A 66 19.11 15.36 -4.97
N CYS A 67 19.45 16.41 -5.74
CA CYS A 67 20.08 16.30 -7.05
C CYS A 67 21.45 15.59 -7.04
N HIS A 68 22.10 15.50 -5.87
CA HIS A 68 23.39 14.82 -5.69
C HIS A 68 23.30 13.48 -4.97
N ARG A 69 22.09 13.05 -4.58
CA ARG A 69 21.89 11.76 -3.89
C ARG A 69 21.52 10.67 -4.89
N ARG A 70 22.09 9.49 -4.70
CA ARG A 70 21.73 8.31 -5.49
C ARG A 70 20.50 7.65 -4.90
N ALA A 71 19.73 6.92 -5.70
CA ALA A 71 18.50 6.23 -5.29
C ALA A 71 18.68 5.41 -4.00
N GLN A 72 19.77 4.64 -3.96
CA GLN A 72 20.09 3.72 -2.87
C GLN A 72 20.47 4.43 -1.56
N ASP A 73 20.77 5.73 -1.61
CA ASP A 73 21.10 6.54 -0.44
C ASP A 73 19.85 7.27 0.12
N LEU A 74 18.69 7.12 -0.54
CA LEU A 74 17.42 7.67 -0.07
C LEU A 74 16.71 6.71 0.88
N PRO A 75 15.89 7.23 1.82
CA PRO A 75 15.01 6.38 2.61
C PRO A 75 14.08 5.55 1.72
N THR A 76 13.76 4.33 2.16
CA THR A 76 12.73 3.53 1.52
C THR A 76 11.35 4.12 1.82
N TYR A 77 10.58 4.42 0.76
CA TYR A 77 9.20 4.87 0.86
C TYR A 77 8.24 3.74 0.56
N TYR A 78 7.07 3.79 1.18
CA TYR A 78 6.01 2.82 0.98
C TYR A 78 4.74 3.54 0.55
N ARG A 79 4.01 2.94 -0.40
CA ARG A 79 2.67 3.37 -0.79
C ARG A 79 1.63 2.43 -0.22
N LEU A 80 0.43 2.96 0.05
CA LEU A 80 -0.75 2.12 0.23
C LEU A 80 -0.96 1.31 -1.05
N ASN A 81 -1.39 0.06 -0.91
CA ASN A 81 -1.65 -0.81 -2.06
C ASN A 81 -3.11 -1.26 -2.18
N GLY A 82 -4.02 -0.72 -1.35
CA GLY A 82 -5.45 -1.01 -1.43
C GLY A 82 -5.90 -2.40 -0.95
N ALA A 83 -4.97 -3.35 -0.80
CA ALA A 83 -5.31 -4.76 -0.67
C ALA A 83 -6.01 -5.12 0.66
N ILE A 84 -5.53 -4.60 1.79
CA ILE A 84 -5.97 -4.99 3.14
C ILE A 84 -6.00 -3.78 4.05
N TYR A 85 -7.18 -3.53 4.65
CA TYR A 85 -7.34 -2.64 5.80
C TYR A 85 -8.06 -3.42 6.90
N ILE A 86 -7.45 -3.54 8.08
CA ILE A 86 -8.05 -4.18 9.26
C ILE A 86 -8.13 -3.10 10.34
N CYS A 87 -9.28 -2.94 10.98
CA CYS A 87 -9.45 -1.97 12.06
C CYS A 87 -10.43 -2.48 13.12
N LYS A 88 -10.13 -2.26 14.40
CA LYS A 88 -11.10 -2.50 15.48
C LYS A 88 -12.36 -1.68 15.23
N ILE A 89 -13.53 -2.30 15.40
CA ILE A 89 -14.82 -1.65 15.12
C ILE A 89 -15.00 -0.39 15.98
N GLU A 90 -14.66 -0.47 17.27
CA GLU A 90 -14.74 0.66 18.19
C GLU A 90 -13.89 1.85 17.72
N ARG A 91 -12.66 1.57 17.27
CA ARG A 91 -11.73 2.60 16.78
C ARG A 91 -12.19 3.18 15.45
N LEU A 92 -12.70 2.34 14.54
CA LEU A 92 -13.29 2.81 13.28
C LEU A 92 -14.47 3.77 13.52
N LEU A 93 -15.37 3.43 14.44
CA LEU A 93 -16.54 4.26 14.75
C LEU A 93 -16.15 5.58 15.42
N GLN A 94 -15.14 5.55 16.29
CA GLN A 94 -14.60 6.74 16.94
C GLN A 94 -13.92 7.69 15.94
N GLU A 95 -13.04 7.16 15.11
CA GLU A 95 -12.17 7.96 14.23
C GLU A 95 -12.82 8.29 12.87
N LYS A 96 -13.90 7.58 12.50
CA LYS A 96 -14.65 7.72 11.24
C LYS A 96 -13.79 7.56 9.98
N ARG A 97 -12.69 6.80 10.07
CA ARG A 97 -11.76 6.50 8.98
C ARG A 97 -11.04 5.18 9.22
N VAL A 98 -10.74 4.43 8.16
CA VAL A 98 -10.05 3.12 8.26
C VAL A 98 -8.57 3.25 8.59
N ILE A 99 -7.92 4.34 8.17
CA ILE A 99 -6.53 4.67 8.53
C ILE A 99 -6.56 5.55 9.79
N ILE A 100 -6.64 4.93 10.96
CA ILE A 100 -6.70 5.65 12.25
C ILE A 100 -5.38 6.38 12.56
N PRO A 101 -5.41 7.46 13.38
CA PRO A 101 -4.21 8.28 13.63
C PRO A 101 -3.17 7.62 14.54
N ASN A 102 -3.57 6.69 15.40
CA ASN A 102 -2.73 6.12 16.45
C ASN A 102 -2.89 4.60 16.52
N ASN A 103 -1.84 3.91 17.02
CA ASN A 103 -1.81 2.47 17.22
C ASN A 103 -2.15 1.65 15.96
N ILE A 104 -1.54 2.02 14.84
CA ILE A 104 -1.71 1.41 13.52
C ILE A 104 -0.35 0.93 13.01
N VAL A 105 -0.30 -0.23 12.37
CA VAL A 105 0.95 -0.78 11.81
C VAL A 105 0.79 -1.17 10.34
N ALA A 106 1.90 -1.15 9.60
CA ALA A 106 1.91 -1.44 8.17
C ALA A 106 2.19 -2.93 7.89
N PHE A 107 1.37 -3.58 7.07
CA PHE A 107 1.63 -4.94 6.57
C PHE A 107 2.29 -4.88 5.19
N LYS A 108 3.57 -5.24 5.10
CA LYS A 108 4.32 -5.13 3.85
C LYS A 108 4.00 -6.29 2.92
N MET A 109 3.64 -5.98 1.69
CA MET A 109 3.41 -6.95 0.60
C MET A 109 4.44 -6.75 -0.51
N SER A 110 4.69 -7.79 -1.30
CA SER A 110 5.55 -7.66 -2.48
C SER A 110 4.88 -6.80 -3.56
N ARG A 111 5.68 -6.31 -4.51
CA ARG A 111 5.17 -5.54 -5.65
C ARG A 111 4.19 -6.34 -6.50
N GLU A 112 4.49 -7.62 -6.74
CA GLU A 112 3.63 -8.52 -7.49
C GLU A 112 2.28 -8.72 -6.78
N ALA A 113 2.26 -8.85 -5.45
CA ALA A 113 1.02 -8.98 -4.70
C ALA A 113 0.25 -7.65 -4.53
N SER A 114 0.82 -6.53 -4.98
CA SER A 114 0.34 -5.16 -4.74
C SER A 114 -0.08 -4.43 -6.02
N VAL A 115 -0.39 -5.18 -7.09
CA VAL A 115 -1.04 -4.62 -8.28
C VAL A 115 -2.47 -4.20 -7.92
N ASP A 116 -2.79 -2.95 -8.22
CA ASP A 116 -4.10 -2.33 -8.09
C ASP A 116 -4.61 -2.04 -9.51
N ILE A 117 -5.85 -2.42 -9.82
CA ILE A 117 -6.41 -2.25 -11.17
C ILE A 117 -7.13 -0.91 -11.25
N ASP A 118 -6.46 0.09 -11.84
CA ASP A 118 -7.05 1.38 -12.18
C ASP A 118 -7.42 1.46 -13.67
N ASP A 119 -6.64 0.81 -14.53
CA ASP A 119 -6.86 0.81 -15.98
C ASP A 119 -6.69 -0.57 -16.67
N ALA A 120 -6.78 -0.57 -18.01
CA ALA A 120 -6.68 -1.78 -18.82
C ALA A 120 -5.28 -2.41 -18.80
N LEU A 121 -4.22 -1.61 -18.70
CA LEU A 121 -2.85 -2.09 -18.63
C LEU A 121 -2.59 -2.79 -17.29
N ASP A 122 -3.12 -2.25 -16.19
CA ASP A 122 -3.06 -2.90 -14.88
C ASP A 122 -3.74 -4.27 -14.90
N PHE A 123 -4.91 -4.35 -15.55
CA PHE A 123 -5.65 -5.60 -15.70
C PHE A 123 -4.87 -6.65 -16.50
N GLU A 124 -4.28 -6.26 -17.63
CA GLU A 124 -3.44 -7.14 -18.46
C GLU A 124 -2.22 -7.63 -17.67
N PHE A 125 -1.57 -6.74 -16.93
CA PHE A 125 -0.42 -7.09 -16.11
C PHE A 125 -0.79 -8.03 -14.97
N ALA A 126 -1.92 -7.79 -14.28
CA ALA A 126 -2.43 -8.68 -13.24
C ALA A 126 -2.74 -10.08 -13.80
N ALA A 127 -3.37 -10.16 -14.98
CA ALA A 127 -3.68 -11.41 -15.65
C ALA A 127 -2.40 -12.19 -16.01
N TYR A 128 -1.38 -11.50 -16.53
CA TYR A 128 -0.07 -12.09 -16.80
C TYR A 128 0.57 -12.69 -15.54
N LEU A 129 0.56 -11.96 -14.41
CA LEU A 129 1.13 -12.44 -13.15
C LEU A 129 0.38 -13.66 -12.59
N LEU A 130 -0.95 -13.69 -12.70
CA LEU A 130 -1.77 -14.84 -12.31
C LEU A 130 -1.41 -16.09 -13.14
N GLN A 131 -1.31 -15.95 -14.46
CA GLN A 131 -0.94 -17.06 -15.36
C GLN A 131 0.47 -17.57 -15.07
N ARG A 132 1.43 -16.67 -14.85
CA ARG A 132 2.81 -17.04 -14.50
C ARG A 132 2.88 -17.87 -13.22
N SER A 133 2.00 -17.57 -12.25
CA SER A 133 1.95 -18.26 -10.96
C SER A 133 1.23 -19.61 -11.01
N ALA A 134 0.37 -19.83 -12.02
CA ALA A 134 -0.34 -21.09 -12.25
C ALA A 134 0.44 -22.08 -13.14
N GLY A 135 1.49 -21.63 -13.82
CA GLY A 135 2.34 -22.43 -14.70
C GLY A 135 3.53 -23.13 -14.02
N THR A 136 3.57 -23.14 -12.69
CA THR A 136 4.51 -23.92 -11.86
C THR A 136 3.76 -25.05 -11.16
#